data_AF-A0A4Q1SHM6-F1
#
_entry.id   AF-A0A4Q1SHM6-F1
#
_cell.length_a   1.000
_cell.length_b   1.000
_cell.length_c   1.000
_cell.angle_alpha   90.00
_cell.angle_beta   90.00
_cell.angle_gamma   90.00
#
_symmetry.space_group_name_H-M   'P 1'
#
loop_
_entity.id
_entity.type
_entity.pdbx_description
1 polymer ?
#
loop_
_entity_poly.entity_id
_entity_poly.type
_entity_poly.pdbx_seq_one_letter_code
_entity_poly.pdbx_strand_id
1 'polypeptide(L)'
;MSKVICMFGRAITISYPAIEEVYDRYAALQMLSPGLSGSLLLHTYLDAEGVALTVAANVAGLASLCIEPEPQLAKQAMRTGVCEFVVNDADEALQILKQELRKAHPVAVTLLGEPEFVLAELIERGLQPEIMHLAADGQEMAEARTFLARGACRLPEPVSTDGWVAVHWSVAREPQRWLPLADILASGAVDAEDPSGAWRRRWIECSPRFLGRHYAAQRFARMRPAEADAFFAAIQRDVEAGEIQVAVSVVRDGQEELVLS
;
A
#
# COMPACT_ATOMS: atom_id res chain seq x y z
N MET A 1 25.95 1.02 7.66
CA MET A 1 25.33 -0.20 8.24
C MET A 1 25.48 -1.32 7.21
N SER A 2 26.23 -2.38 7.56
CA SER A 2 26.57 -3.46 6.62
C SER A 2 25.35 -4.20 6.12
N LYS A 3 25.18 -4.28 4.80
CA LYS A 3 24.29 -5.25 4.15
C LYS A 3 24.86 -6.65 4.42
N VAL A 4 24.16 -7.45 5.22
CA VAL A 4 24.45 -8.86 5.39
C VAL A 4 23.93 -9.56 4.13
N ILE A 5 24.85 -9.96 3.25
CA ILE A 5 24.56 -10.67 2.00
C ILE A 5 24.78 -12.16 2.27
N CYS A 6 23.76 -13.00 2.07
CA CYS A 6 23.88 -14.46 2.10
C CYS A 6 24.50 -15.00 0.79
N MET A 7 24.88 -16.28 0.76
CA MET A 7 25.65 -16.96 -0.31
C MET A 7 25.10 -16.87 -1.76
N PHE A 8 23.95 -16.24 -1.99
CA PHE A 8 23.34 -16.03 -3.32
C PHE A 8 23.01 -14.56 -3.65
N GLY A 9 23.48 -13.57 -2.88
CA GLY A 9 23.37 -12.15 -3.26
C GLY A 9 22.01 -11.48 -3.01
N ARG A 10 20.95 -12.23 -2.66
CA ARG A 10 19.61 -11.69 -2.38
C ARG A 10 19.49 -11.12 -0.95
N ALA A 11 18.64 -10.10 -0.79
CA ALA A 11 18.40 -9.43 0.48
C ALA A 11 17.73 -10.37 1.49
N ILE A 12 18.11 -10.26 2.77
CA ILE A 12 17.54 -11.06 3.87
C ILE A 12 16.68 -10.23 4.84
N THR A 13 16.50 -8.95 4.53
CA THR A 13 15.72 -8.01 5.32
C THR A 13 14.74 -7.29 4.41
N ILE A 14 13.49 -7.17 4.84
CA ILE A 14 12.49 -6.40 4.11
C ILE A 14 12.96 -4.95 3.97
N SER A 15 12.92 -4.47 2.73
CA SER A 15 13.05 -3.05 2.41
C SER A 15 11.68 -2.41 2.45
N TYR A 16 11.47 -1.45 3.36
CA TYR A 16 10.22 -0.70 3.40
C TYR A 16 10.32 0.49 2.43
N PRO A 17 9.37 0.63 1.50
CA PRO A 17 9.30 1.79 0.62
C PRO A 17 8.88 3.03 1.40
N ALA A 18 9.10 4.23 0.83
CA ALA A 18 8.49 5.44 1.37
C ALA A 18 6.96 5.34 1.34
N ILE A 19 6.27 6.00 2.28
CA ILE A 19 4.79 6.00 2.29
C ILE A 19 4.20 6.59 1.01
N GLU A 20 4.93 7.50 0.36
CA GLU A 20 4.58 8.08 -0.95
C GLU A 20 4.49 7.02 -2.04
N GLU A 21 5.45 6.09 -2.08
CA GLU A 21 5.49 4.99 -3.05
C GLU A 21 4.31 4.02 -2.83
N VAL A 22 3.94 3.76 -1.57
CA VAL A 22 2.74 2.97 -1.23
C VAL A 22 1.48 3.68 -1.74
N TYR A 23 1.38 4.99 -1.52
CA TYR A 23 0.27 5.79 -2.02
C TYR A 23 0.21 5.79 -3.55
N ASP A 24 1.36 5.88 -4.24
CA ASP A 24 1.40 5.86 -5.70
C ASP A 24 0.89 4.55 -6.28
N ARG A 25 1.24 3.41 -5.66
CA ARG A 25 0.65 2.12 -6.02
C ARG A 25 -0.83 2.06 -5.72
N TYR A 26 -1.27 2.60 -4.60
CA TYR A 26 -2.69 2.70 -4.27
C TYR A 26 -3.46 3.53 -5.32
N ALA A 27 -2.96 4.72 -5.66
CA ALA A 27 -3.57 5.59 -6.66
C ALA A 27 -3.64 4.92 -8.04
N ALA A 28 -2.57 4.23 -8.45
CA ALA A 28 -2.52 3.48 -9.70
C ALA A 28 -3.60 2.37 -9.75
N LEU A 29 -3.76 1.61 -8.66
CA LEU A 29 -4.82 0.59 -8.55
C LEU A 29 -6.22 1.23 -8.67
N GLN A 30 -6.47 2.32 -7.96
CA GLN A 30 -7.77 3.00 -7.97
C GLN A 30 -8.14 3.59 -9.34
N MET A 31 -7.16 3.95 -10.16
CA MET A 31 -7.39 4.43 -11.53
C MET A 31 -7.69 3.31 -12.53
N LEU A 32 -7.26 2.07 -12.26
CA LEU A 32 -7.56 0.93 -13.12
C LEU A 32 -9.08 0.66 -13.16
N SER A 33 -9.70 0.63 -11.98
CA SER A 33 -11.15 0.47 -11.86
C SER A 33 -11.63 0.98 -10.50
N PRO A 34 -12.68 1.82 -10.44
CA PRO A 34 -13.35 2.12 -9.18
C PRO A 34 -13.95 0.84 -8.58
N GLY A 35 -13.71 0.60 -7.28
CA GLY A 35 -14.39 -0.48 -6.56
C GLY A 35 -13.80 -1.88 -6.75
N LEU A 36 -12.47 -2.01 -6.74
CA LEU A 36 -11.72 -3.29 -6.80
C LEU A 36 -11.89 -4.21 -5.57
N SER A 37 -12.88 -3.97 -4.71
CA SER A 37 -13.09 -4.81 -3.54
C SER A 37 -13.49 -6.21 -3.96
N GLY A 38 -12.76 -7.22 -3.45
CA GLY A 38 -12.94 -8.61 -3.86
C GLY A 38 -12.23 -8.98 -5.16
N SER A 39 -11.33 -8.14 -5.67
CA SER A 39 -10.35 -8.50 -6.69
C SER A 39 -9.04 -9.00 -6.08
N LEU A 40 -8.25 -9.71 -6.87
CA LEU A 40 -6.95 -10.27 -6.54
C LEU A 40 -5.82 -9.57 -7.29
N LEU A 41 -4.83 -9.10 -6.52
CA LEU A 41 -3.52 -8.69 -7.02
C LEU A 41 -2.52 -9.84 -6.87
N LEU A 42 -1.91 -10.29 -7.96
CA LEU A 42 -0.80 -11.26 -7.93
C LEU A 42 0.53 -10.56 -8.16
N HIS A 43 1.51 -10.75 -7.29
CA HIS A 43 2.87 -10.24 -7.52
C HIS A 43 3.94 -11.20 -7.01
N THR A 44 5.18 -10.92 -7.36
CA THR A 44 6.36 -11.69 -6.96
C THR A 44 7.28 -10.84 -6.11
N TYR A 45 7.99 -11.48 -5.18
CA TYR A 45 8.98 -10.90 -4.27
C TYR A 45 8.43 -9.92 -3.23
N LEU A 46 9.03 -9.93 -2.04
CA LEU A 46 8.83 -8.99 -0.93
C LEU A 46 9.98 -7.97 -0.86
N ASP A 47 10.33 -7.40 -2.02
CA ASP A 47 11.17 -6.21 -2.11
C ASP A 47 10.35 -4.93 -1.81
N ALA A 48 10.96 -3.76 -1.97
CA ALA A 48 10.27 -2.49 -1.67
C ALA A 48 8.98 -2.31 -2.49
N GLU A 49 9.00 -2.72 -3.76
CA GLU A 49 7.85 -2.67 -4.65
C GLU A 49 6.77 -3.66 -4.23
N GLY A 50 7.14 -4.91 -3.94
CA GLY A 50 6.21 -5.93 -3.46
C GLY A 50 5.53 -5.55 -2.13
N VAL A 51 6.27 -4.92 -1.22
CA VAL A 51 5.71 -4.38 0.03
C VAL A 51 4.75 -3.22 -0.27
N ALA A 52 5.12 -2.28 -1.16
CA ALA A 52 4.24 -1.18 -1.56
C ALA A 52 2.92 -1.71 -2.13
N LEU A 53 2.99 -2.70 -3.02
CA LEU A 53 1.85 -3.33 -3.66
C LEU A 53 0.95 -4.05 -2.67
N THR A 54 1.54 -4.82 -1.74
CA THR A 54 0.78 -5.56 -0.73
C THR A 54 -0.02 -4.59 0.16
N VAL A 55 0.64 -3.55 0.66
CA VAL A 55 -0.03 -2.56 1.53
C VAL A 55 -1.07 -1.77 0.72
N ALA A 56 -0.74 -1.32 -0.48
CA ALA A 56 -1.67 -0.60 -1.36
C ALA A 56 -2.92 -1.42 -1.69
N ALA A 57 -2.77 -2.71 -2.00
CA ALA A 57 -3.88 -3.63 -2.27
C ALA A 57 -4.83 -3.72 -1.07
N ASN A 58 -4.29 -3.88 0.14
CA ASN A 58 -5.07 -3.92 1.37
C ASN A 58 -5.87 -2.61 1.58
N VAL A 59 -5.26 -1.44 1.38
CA VAL A 59 -5.99 -0.15 1.47
C VAL A 59 -7.07 -0.02 0.40
N ALA A 60 -6.79 -0.48 -0.82
CA ALA A 60 -7.75 -0.54 -1.92
C ALA A 60 -8.86 -1.59 -1.72
N GLY A 61 -8.71 -2.50 -0.76
CA GLY A 61 -9.69 -3.54 -0.45
C GLY A 61 -9.56 -4.80 -1.31
N LEU A 62 -8.42 -4.98 -1.97
CA LEU A 62 -8.10 -6.19 -2.73
C LEU A 62 -7.51 -7.26 -1.81
N ALA A 63 -7.65 -8.51 -2.21
CA ALA A 63 -6.74 -9.54 -1.75
C ALA A 63 -5.42 -9.47 -2.55
N SER A 64 -4.31 -9.86 -1.94
CA SER A 64 -3.04 -10.02 -2.63
C SER A 64 -2.44 -11.40 -2.39
N LEU A 65 -1.78 -11.92 -3.43
CA LEU A 65 -0.93 -13.09 -3.37
C LEU A 65 0.48 -12.69 -3.80
N CYS A 66 1.43 -12.81 -2.87
CA CYS A 66 2.86 -12.64 -3.13
C CYS A 66 3.52 -14.00 -3.21
N ILE A 67 4.36 -14.24 -4.22
CA ILE A 67 5.25 -15.41 -4.27
C ILE A 67 6.66 -14.98 -3.85
N GLU A 68 7.17 -15.56 -2.78
CA GLU A 68 8.47 -15.20 -2.20
C GLU A 68 9.35 -16.46 -1.98
N PRO A 69 10.56 -16.53 -2.59
CA PRO A 69 11.45 -17.66 -2.38
C PRO A 69 12.19 -17.65 -1.02
N GLU A 70 12.42 -16.50 -0.37
CA GLU A 70 13.18 -16.38 0.88
C GLU A 70 12.26 -16.46 2.12
N PRO A 71 12.29 -17.57 2.89
CA PRO A 71 11.43 -17.73 4.06
C PRO A 71 11.68 -16.70 5.17
N GLN A 72 12.88 -16.14 5.26
CA GLN A 72 13.18 -15.09 6.23
C GLN A 72 12.40 -13.80 5.92
N LEU A 73 12.28 -13.42 4.64
CA LEU A 73 11.51 -12.24 4.23
C LEU A 73 10.01 -12.45 4.50
N ALA A 74 9.45 -13.58 4.08
CA ALA A 74 8.03 -13.89 4.34
C ALA A 74 7.71 -13.88 5.85
N LYS A 75 8.57 -14.48 6.69
CA LYS A 75 8.43 -14.43 8.15
C LYS A 75 8.55 -13.02 8.70
N GLN A 76 9.37 -12.16 8.11
CA GLN A 76 9.46 -10.75 8.51
C GLN A 76 8.17 -10.01 8.14
N ALA A 77 7.64 -10.19 6.93
CA ALA A 77 6.41 -9.56 6.45
C ALA A 77 5.23 -9.88 7.35
N MET A 78 5.08 -11.15 7.73
CA MET A 78 4.05 -11.58 8.67
C MET A 78 4.22 -10.94 10.06
N ARG A 79 5.46 -10.90 10.57
CA ARG A 79 5.75 -10.30 11.88
C ARG A 79 5.53 -8.80 11.94
N THR A 80 5.73 -8.10 10.82
CA THR A 80 5.58 -6.64 10.74
C THR A 80 4.20 -6.21 10.25
N GLY A 81 3.35 -7.16 9.86
CA GLY A 81 1.97 -6.92 9.42
C GLY A 81 1.85 -6.48 7.97
N VAL A 82 2.84 -6.79 7.12
CA VAL A 82 2.74 -6.62 5.66
C VAL A 82 1.80 -7.67 5.07
N CYS A 83 1.83 -8.91 5.58
CA CYS A 83 0.90 -9.97 5.20
C CYS A 83 0.31 -10.67 6.43
N GLU A 84 -0.89 -11.25 6.26
CA GLU A 84 -1.57 -12.00 7.32
C GLU A 84 -1.18 -13.48 7.32
N PHE A 85 -0.91 -14.06 6.16
CA PHE A 85 -0.63 -15.49 6.00
C PHE A 85 0.68 -15.73 5.27
N VAL A 86 1.44 -16.71 5.75
CA VAL A 86 2.59 -17.30 5.05
C VAL A 86 2.33 -18.79 4.92
N VAL A 87 2.25 -19.27 3.69
CA VAL A 87 1.89 -20.64 3.34
C VAL A 87 2.97 -21.28 2.47
N ASN A 88 3.03 -22.61 2.43
CA ASN A 88 4.09 -23.34 1.72
C ASN A 88 3.58 -24.12 0.50
N ASP A 89 2.27 -24.12 0.26
CA ASP A 89 1.66 -24.80 -0.86
C ASP A 89 0.51 -23.98 -1.47
N ALA A 90 0.29 -24.20 -2.77
CA ALA A 90 -0.69 -23.47 -3.54
C ALA A 90 -2.13 -23.78 -3.10
N ASP A 91 -2.41 -24.98 -2.60
CA ASP A 91 -3.76 -25.37 -2.16
C ASP A 91 -4.22 -24.53 -0.98
N GLU A 92 -3.36 -24.37 0.03
CA GLU A 92 -3.62 -23.52 1.20
C GLU A 92 -3.81 -22.06 0.79
N ALA A 93 -2.92 -21.53 -0.07
CA ALA A 93 -3.03 -20.17 -0.58
C ALA A 93 -4.39 -19.92 -1.27
N LEU A 94 -4.74 -20.79 -2.22
CA LEU A 94 -5.99 -20.68 -2.98
C LEU A 94 -7.23 -20.86 -2.10
N GLN A 95 -7.15 -21.70 -1.07
CA GLN A 95 -8.24 -21.86 -0.11
C GLN A 95 -8.50 -20.57 0.67
N ILE A 96 -7.46 -19.91 1.18
CA ILE A 96 -7.58 -18.62 1.90
C ILE A 96 -8.17 -17.56 0.96
N LEU A 97 -7.56 -17.39 -0.21
CA LEU A 97 -8.00 -16.37 -1.19
C LEU A 97 -9.46 -16.59 -1.59
N LYS A 98 -9.88 -17.82 -1.90
CA LYS A 98 -11.27 -18.13 -2.25
C LYS A 98 -12.25 -17.81 -1.12
N GLN A 99 -11.83 -17.94 0.14
CA GLN A 99 -12.69 -17.61 1.29
C GLN A 99 -12.85 -16.09 1.44
N GLU A 100 -11.76 -15.33 1.34
CA GLU A 100 -11.78 -13.88 1.59
C GLU A 100 -12.29 -13.07 0.38
N LEU A 101 -11.98 -13.49 -0.85
CA LEU A 101 -12.54 -12.89 -2.07
C LEU A 101 -14.08 -12.98 -2.09
N ARG A 102 -14.66 -14.10 -1.63
CA ARG A 102 -16.13 -14.24 -1.50
C ARG A 102 -16.76 -13.26 -0.50
N LYS A 103 -16.00 -12.79 0.49
CA LYS A 103 -16.44 -11.81 1.49
C LYS A 103 -16.12 -10.38 1.06
N ALA A 104 -15.45 -10.19 -0.08
CA ALA A 104 -14.81 -8.93 -0.47
C ALA A 104 -13.92 -8.35 0.65
N HIS A 105 -13.23 -9.23 1.37
CA HIS A 105 -12.35 -8.86 2.47
C HIS A 105 -10.90 -8.78 1.96
N PRO A 106 -10.18 -7.68 2.22
CA PRO A 106 -8.76 -7.60 1.90
C PRO A 106 -7.97 -8.61 2.74
N VAL A 107 -7.05 -9.32 2.10
CA VAL A 107 -6.12 -10.25 2.75
C VAL A 107 -4.84 -10.32 1.94
N ALA A 108 -3.69 -10.32 2.60
CA ALA A 108 -2.39 -10.52 2.00
C ALA A 108 -1.85 -11.91 2.37
N VAL A 109 -1.64 -12.74 1.35
CA VAL A 109 -1.09 -14.09 1.45
C VAL A 109 0.29 -14.12 0.80
N THR A 110 1.29 -14.64 1.50
CA THR A 110 2.61 -14.93 0.92
C THR A 110 2.77 -16.44 0.76
N LEU A 111 2.95 -16.90 -0.48
CA LEU A 111 3.26 -18.28 -0.81
C LEU A 111 4.77 -18.45 -0.98
N LEU A 112 5.35 -19.34 -0.19
CA LEU A 112 6.77 -19.66 -0.27
C LEU A 112 7.08 -20.55 -1.49
N GLY A 113 8.04 -20.12 -2.29
CA GLY A 113 8.55 -20.90 -3.41
C GLY A 113 9.21 -20.04 -4.48
N GLU A 114 9.92 -20.70 -5.39
CA GLU A 114 10.52 -20.04 -6.55
C GLU A 114 9.41 -19.59 -7.52
N PRO A 115 9.33 -18.29 -7.87
CA PRO A 115 8.24 -17.73 -8.66
C PRO A 115 7.90 -18.46 -9.94
N GLU A 116 8.89 -18.87 -10.74
CA GLU A 116 8.66 -19.55 -12.03
C GLU A 116 7.89 -20.87 -11.85
N PHE A 117 8.28 -21.67 -10.86
CA PHE A 117 7.64 -22.95 -10.57
C PHE A 117 6.25 -22.78 -9.98
N VAL A 118 6.11 -21.87 -9.02
CA VAL A 118 4.84 -21.61 -8.34
C VAL A 118 3.83 -20.98 -9.31
N LEU A 119 4.25 -20.05 -10.16
CA LEU A 119 3.36 -19.43 -11.15
C LEU A 119 2.84 -20.47 -12.16
N ALA A 120 3.70 -21.39 -12.62
CA ALA A 120 3.28 -22.49 -13.49
C ALA A 120 2.22 -23.37 -12.80
N GLU A 121 2.45 -23.75 -11.54
CA GLU A 121 1.49 -24.52 -10.75
C GLU A 121 0.16 -23.78 -10.56
N LEU A 122 0.18 -22.49 -10.23
CA LEU A 122 -1.01 -21.67 -10.06
C LEU A 122 -1.81 -21.52 -11.37
N ILE A 123 -1.12 -21.42 -12.51
CA ILE A 123 -1.74 -21.38 -13.84
C ILE A 123 -2.48 -22.68 -14.15
N GLU A 124 -1.87 -23.84 -13.85
CA GLU A 124 -2.46 -25.17 -14.05
C GLU A 124 -3.68 -25.39 -13.15
N ARG A 125 -3.63 -24.87 -11.92
CA ARG A 125 -4.74 -24.89 -10.96
C ARG A 125 -5.85 -23.89 -11.29
N GLY A 126 -5.69 -23.10 -12.35
CA GLY A 126 -6.71 -22.17 -12.84
C GLY A 126 -6.82 -20.88 -12.05
N LEU A 127 -5.78 -20.47 -11.31
CA LEU A 127 -5.73 -19.13 -10.74
C LEU A 127 -5.88 -18.10 -11.86
N GLN A 128 -6.70 -17.06 -11.60
CA GLN A 128 -6.81 -15.90 -12.47
C GLN A 128 -6.90 -14.64 -11.61
N PRO A 129 -5.83 -13.83 -11.53
CA PRO A 129 -5.90 -12.53 -10.89
C PRO A 129 -6.53 -11.49 -11.83
N GLU A 130 -7.14 -10.46 -11.26
CA GLU A 130 -7.56 -9.27 -12.00
C GLU A 130 -6.36 -8.38 -12.33
N ILE A 131 -5.39 -8.28 -11.42
CA ILE A 131 -4.22 -7.40 -11.55
C ILE A 131 -2.97 -8.20 -11.25
N MET A 132 -1.89 -7.94 -12.00
CA MET A 132 -0.61 -8.58 -11.73
C MET A 132 0.61 -7.66 -11.87
N HIS A 133 1.64 -7.97 -11.10
CA HIS A 133 2.98 -7.42 -11.22
C HIS A 133 4.00 -8.56 -11.08
N LEU A 134 4.34 -9.19 -12.21
CA LEU A 134 5.23 -10.35 -12.26
C LEU A 134 6.55 -9.93 -12.90
N ALA A 135 7.48 -9.46 -12.10
CA ALA A 135 8.77 -8.97 -12.55
C ALA A 135 9.91 -9.52 -11.69
N ALA A 136 11.01 -9.87 -12.35
CA ALA A 136 12.28 -10.22 -11.73
C ALA A 136 13.37 -9.35 -12.37
N ASP A 137 14.15 -8.64 -11.55
CA ASP A 137 15.21 -7.73 -12.02
C ASP A 137 14.74 -6.73 -13.10
N GLY A 138 13.50 -6.24 -12.96
CA GLY A 138 12.88 -5.29 -13.89
C GLY A 138 12.43 -5.89 -15.23
N GLN A 139 12.49 -7.22 -15.39
CA GLN A 139 11.99 -7.93 -16.56
C GLN A 139 10.70 -8.66 -16.23
N GLU A 140 9.69 -8.54 -17.10
CA GLU A 140 8.42 -9.26 -16.95
C GLU A 140 8.66 -10.77 -17.11
N MET A 141 8.10 -11.55 -16.18
CA MET A 141 8.21 -13.01 -16.18
C MET A 141 7.39 -13.64 -17.32
N ALA A 142 7.81 -14.79 -17.85
CA ALA A 142 7.18 -15.40 -19.02
C ALA A 142 5.71 -15.81 -18.77
N GLU A 143 5.41 -16.22 -17.54
CA GLU A 143 4.10 -16.68 -17.07
C GLU A 143 3.04 -15.58 -17.13
N ALA A 144 3.45 -14.31 -17.06
CA ALA A 144 2.59 -13.14 -17.22
C ALA A 144 1.75 -13.22 -18.50
N ARG A 145 2.31 -13.77 -19.59
CA ARG A 145 1.61 -13.95 -20.87
C ARG A 145 0.32 -14.74 -20.73
N THR A 146 0.30 -15.76 -19.88
CA THR A 146 -0.87 -16.63 -19.72
C THR A 146 -2.00 -15.90 -19.01
N PHE A 147 -1.69 -15.17 -17.93
CA PHE A 147 -2.69 -14.38 -17.20
C PHE A 147 -3.27 -13.25 -18.06
N LEU A 148 -2.42 -12.59 -18.86
CA LEU A 148 -2.86 -11.55 -19.81
C LEU A 148 -3.78 -12.12 -20.88
N ALA A 149 -3.44 -13.28 -21.46
CA ALA A 149 -4.28 -13.93 -22.45
C ALA A 149 -5.65 -14.34 -21.88
N ARG A 150 -5.74 -14.51 -20.55
CA ARG A 150 -6.97 -14.80 -19.80
C ARG A 150 -7.68 -13.54 -19.26
N GLY A 151 -7.15 -12.34 -19.52
CA GLY A 151 -7.80 -11.07 -19.20
C GLY A 151 -7.28 -10.34 -17.96
N ALA A 152 -6.17 -10.77 -17.34
CA ALA A 152 -5.54 -10.00 -16.27
C ALA A 152 -5.02 -8.65 -16.80
N CYS A 153 -5.02 -7.64 -15.94
CA CYS A 153 -4.38 -6.36 -16.21
C CYS A 153 -2.98 -6.32 -15.61
N ARG A 154 -2.05 -5.66 -16.31
CA ARG A 154 -0.79 -5.25 -15.68
C ARG A 154 -1.07 -4.18 -14.64
N LEU A 155 -0.27 -4.17 -13.58
CA LEU A 155 -0.19 -3.03 -12.69
C LEU A 155 0.05 -1.75 -13.52
N PRO A 156 -0.79 -0.71 -13.40
CA PRO A 156 -0.57 0.55 -14.09
C PRO A 156 0.70 1.26 -13.59
N GLU A 157 1.25 2.11 -14.46
CA GLU A 157 2.25 3.08 -14.04
C GLU A 157 1.66 4.02 -12.97
N PRO A 158 2.51 4.58 -12.08
CA PRO A 158 2.09 5.62 -11.15
C PRO A 158 1.36 6.75 -11.88
N VAL A 159 0.33 7.28 -11.22
CA VAL A 159 -0.47 8.39 -11.74
C VAL A 159 0.40 9.63 -11.87
N SER A 160 0.22 10.43 -12.93
CA SER A 160 0.87 11.75 -13.00
C SER A 160 0.44 12.60 -11.81
N THR A 161 1.41 13.17 -11.12
CA THR A 161 1.21 14.01 -9.95
C THR A 161 1.29 15.50 -10.30
N ASP A 162 1.22 15.83 -11.60
CA ASP A 162 1.35 17.21 -12.06
C ASP A 162 0.25 18.10 -11.46
N GLY A 163 0.68 19.14 -10.74
CA GLY A 163 -0.20 20.09 -10.07
C GLY A 163 -0.79 19.58 -8.75
N TRP A 164 -0.34 18.43 -8.24
CA TRP A 164 -0.71 17.93 -6.92
C TRP A 164 0.42 18.21 -5.93
N VAL A 165 0.05 18.58 -4.70
CA VAL A 165 0.96 18.83 -3.59
C VAL A 165 1.14 17.54 -2.81
N ALA A 166 2.39 17.14 -2.57
CA ALA A 166 2.75 16.07 -1.68
C ALA A 166 2.62 16.56 -0.23
N VAL A 167 1.64 16.06 0.52
CA VAL A 167 1.37 16.50 1.89
C VAL A 167 1.68 15.37 2.87
N HIS A 168 2.67 15.58 3.73
CA HIS A 168 2.90 14.73 4.89
C HIS A 168 2.41 15.42 6.15
N TRP A 169 1.90 14.64 7.10
CA TRP A 169 1.68 15.16 8.45
C TRP A 169 2.07 14.15 9.52
N SER A 170 2.56 14.69 10.62
CA SER A 170 2.94 13.94 11.82
C SER A 170 2.67 14.77 13.07
N VAL A 171 2.68 14.12 14.23
CA VAL A 171 2.48 14.80 15.52
C VAL A 171 3.62 14.46 16.46
N ALA A 172 4.01 15.43 17.29
CA ALA A 172 5.20 15.30 18.13
C ALA A 172 5.06 14.24 19.25
N ARG A 173 3.84 14.00 19.74
CA ARG A 173 3.56 13.13 20.89
C ARG A 173 2.22 12.42 20.70
N GLU A 174 2.05 11.27 21.37
CA GLU A 174 0.80 10.49 21.40
C GLU A 174 0.12 10.32 20.02
N PRO A 175 0.84 9.81 18.99
CA PRO A 175 0.33 9.75 17.62
C PRO A 175 -1.00 8.99 17.48
N GLN A 176 -1.23 7.96 18.31
CA GLN A 176 -2.48 7.21 18.32
C GLN A 176 -3.70 8.03 18.75
N ARG A 177 -3.49 9.13 19.49
CA ARG A 177 -4.54 10.04 19.94
C ARG A 177 -4.75 11.19 18.95
N TRP A 178 -3.66 11.80 18.48
CA TRP A 178 -3.75 13.07 17.75
C TRP A 178 -3.74 12.93 16.22
N LEU A 179 -3.08 11.90 15.66
CA LEU A 179 -3.14 11.68 14.20
C LEU A 179 -4.57 11.44 13.70
N PRO A 180 -5.44 10.66 14.36
CA PRO A 180 -6.81 10.48 13.89
C PRO A 180 -7.59 11.79 13.75
N LEU A 181 -7.31 12.81 14.58
CA LEU A 181 -7.95 14.12 14.45
C LEU A 181 -7.43 14.86 13.22
N ALA A 182 -6.12 14.85 12.98
CA ALA A 182 -5.54 15.40 11.75
C ALA A 182 -6.03 14.65 10.49
N ASP A 183 -6.21 13.33 10.57
CA ASP A 183 -6.74 12.49 9.49
C ASP A 183 -8.19 12.90 9.13
N ILE A 184 -9.03 13.25 10.11
CA ILE A 184 -10.38 13.77 9.89
C ILE A 184 -10.34 15.11 9.14
N LEU A 185 -9.46 16.02 9.56
CA LEU A 185 -9.29 17.33 8.91
C LEU A 185 -8.76 17.18 7.47
N ALA A 186 -7.80 16.28 7.26
CA ALA A 186 -7.27 15.97 5.94
C ALA A 186 -8.34 15.37 5.02
N SER A 187 -9.13 14.39 5.50
CA SER A 187 -10.24 13.81 4.72
C SER A 187 -11.30 14.86 4.40
N GLY A 188 -11.63 15.75 5.35
CA GLY A 188 -12.59 16.83 5.15
C GLY A 188 -12.14 17.93 4.19
N ALA A 189 -10.83 18.08 3.98
CA ALA A 189 -10.27 19.05 3.05
C ALA A 189 -10.29 18.57 1.59
N VAL A 190 -10.44 17.26 1.35
CA VAL A 190 -10.52 16.69 0.00
C VAL A 190 -11.84 17.07 -0.67
N ASP A 191 -11.76 17.60 -1.89
CA ASP A 191 -12.91 18.01 -2.67
C ASP A 191 -13.82 16.80 -2.98
N ALA A 192 -15.07 16.87 -2.54
CA ALA A 192 -16.04 15.80 -2.71
C ALA A 192 -16.57 15.71 -4.15
N GLU A 193 -16.51 16.80 -4.91
CA GLU A 193 -16.95 16.86 -6.32
C GLU A 193 -15.86 16.38 -7.28
N ASP A 194 -14.63 16.25 -6.79
CA ASP A 194 -13.52 15.73 -7.57
C ASP A 194 -13.68 14.21 -7.79
N PRO A 195 -13.60 13.71 -9.04
CA PRO A 195 -13.71 12.27 -9.33
C PRO A 195 -12.68 11.40 -8.60
N SER A 196 -11.52 11.96 -8.25
CA SER A 196 -10.49 11.26 -7.48
C SER A 196 -10.65 11.38 -5.96
N GLY A 197 -11.47 12.33 -5.50
CA GLY A 197 -11.66 12.65 -4.08
C GLY A 197 -12.19 11.48 -3.25
N ALA A 198 -13.04 10.62 -3.83
CA ALA A 198 -13.59 9.46 -3.14
C ALA A 198 -12.49 8.47 -2.72
N TRP A 199 -11.55 8.15 -3.62
CA TRP A 199 -10.48 7.21 -3.29
C TRP A 199 -9.35 7.87 -2.50
N ARG A 200 -9.10 9.17 -2.67
CA ARG A 200 -8.15 9.91 -1.81
C ARG A 200 -8.62 9.97 -0.35
N ARG A 201 -9.91 10.20 -0.11
CA ARG A 201 -10.50 10.09 1.25
C ARG A 201 -10.40 8.68 1.80
N ARG A 202 -10.70 7.66 0.99
CA ARG A 202 -10.54 6.25 1.38
C ARG A 202 -9.11 5.97 1.84
N TRP A 203 -8.08 6.46 1.13
CA TRP A 203 -6.70 6.32 1.58
C TRP A 203 -6.49 6.89 2.98
N ILE A 204 -6.90 8.15 3.21
CA ILE A 204 -6.72 8.83 4.50
C ILE A 204 -7.42 8.05 5.63
N GLU A 205 -8.65 7.59 5.38
CA GLU A 205 -9.48 6.91 6.38
C GLU A 205 -9.11 5.44 6.61
N CYS A 206 -8.61 4.75 5.58
CA CYS A 206 -8.37 3.31 5.64
C CYS A 206 -6.90 2.96 5.84
N SER A 207 -5.96 3.72 5.28
CA SER A 207 -4.53 3.36 5.33
C SER A 207 -3.97 3.16 6.74
N PRO A 208 -4.36 3.90 7.81
CA PRO A 208 -3.74 3.74 9.12
C PRO A 208 -3.84 2.32 9.69
N ARG A 209 -4.88 1.55 9.32
CA ARG A 209 -5.06 0.18 9.78
C ARG A 209 -4.11 -0.83 9.12
N PHE A 210 -3.59 -0.50 7.94
CA PHE A 210 -2.72 -1.35 7.12
C PHE A 210 -1.26 -0.87 7.13
N LEU A 211 -1.01 0.34 7.63
CA LEU A 211 0.28 1.01 7.65
C LEU A 211 1.24 0.55 8.78
N GLY A 212 1.05 -0.66 9.31
CA GLY A 212 1.96 -1.37 10.22
C GLY A 212 2.60 -0.52 11.33
N ARG A 213 3.73 -0.98 11.87
CA ARG A 213 4.51 -0.18 12.85
C ARG A 213 5.45 0.81 12.17
N HIS A 214 5.87 0.53 10.95
CA HIS A 214 6.86 1.33 10.22
C HIS A 214 6.33 2.72 9.86
N TYR A 215 5.04 2.83 9.55
CA TYR A 215 4.41 4.10 9.16
C TYR A 215 3.51 4.69 10.26
N ALA A 216 3.50 4.11 11.46
CA ALA A 216 2.53 4.42 12.52
C ALA A 216 2.48 5.90 12.94
N ALA A 217 3.59 6.61 12.85
CA ALA A 217 3.73 8.01 13.28
C ALA A 217 3.65 9.04 12.14
N GLN A 218 3.40 8.60 10.91
CA GLN A 218 3.36 9.47 9.74
C GLN A 218 2.12 9.22 8.90
N ARG A 219 1.78 10.23 8.12
CA ARG A 219 0.71 10.22 7.15
C ARG A 219 1.17 10.92 5.89
N PHE A 220 0.53 10.54 4.80
CA PHE A 220 0.77 11.10 3.50
C PHE A 220 -0.52 11.11 2.70
N ALA A 221 -0.71 12.14 1.89
CA ALA A 221 -1.66 12.13 0.80
C ALA A 221 -1.19 13.13 -0.25
N ARG A 222 -1.63 12.94 -1.49
CA ARG A 222 -1.53 14.00 -2.49
C ARG A 222 -2.83 14.78 -2.57
N MET A 223 -2.70 16.09 -2.50
CA MET A 223 -3.82 17.04 -2.41
C MET A 223 -3.69 18.06 -3.54
N ARG A 224 -4.80 18.60 -4.03
CA ARG A 224 -4.78 19.83 -4.83
C ARG A 224 -4.27 20.99 -3.97
N PRO A 225 -3.68 22.05 -4.55
CA PRO A 225 -3.20 23.20 -3.78
C PRO A 225 -4.26 23.78 -2.83
N ALA A 226 -5.50 23.96 -3.30
CA ALA A 226 -6.60 24.46 -2.47
C ALA A 226 -6.99 23.51 -1.32
N GLU A 227 -6.90 22.19 -1.53
CA GLU A 227 -7.17 21.20 -0.49
C GLU A 227 -6.04 21.20 0.56
N ALA A 228 -4.78 21.31 0.11
CA ALA A 228 -3.63 21.40 1.01
C ALA A 228 -3.66 22.67 1.88
N ASP A 229 -4.04 23.81 1.29
CA ASP A 229 -4.23 25.07 2.01
C ASP A 229 -5.39 24.97 3.01
N ALA A 230 -6.52 24.37 2.60
CA ALA A 230 -7.67 24.17 3.49
C ALA A 230 -7.34 23.24 4.66
N PHE A 231 -6.61 22.16 4.41
CA PHE A 231 -6.14 21.24 5.44
C PHE A 231 -5.23 21.95 6.45
N PHE A 232 -4.23 22.69 5.96
CA PHE A 232 -3.30 23.41 6.82
C PHE A 232 -4.02 24.45 7.69
N ALA A 233 -4.91 25.26 7.11
CA ALA A 233 -5.70 26.23 7.85
C ALA A 233 -6.60 25.57 8.92
N ALA A 234 -7.14 24.39 8.63
CA ALA A 234 -7.93 23.63 9.60
C ALA A 234 -7.08 23.13 10.78
N ILE A 235 -5.86 22.65 10.52
CA ILE A 235 -4.91 22.26 11.59
C ILE A 235 -4.56 23.47 12.46
N GLN A 236 -4.22 24.61 11.86
CA GLN A 236 -3.90 25.84 12.60
C GLN A 236 -5.04 26.23 13.55
N ARG A 237 -6.27 26.29 13.03
CA ARG A 237 -7.46 26.63 13.82
C ARG A 237 -7.66 25.68 15.00
N ASP A 238 -7.57 24.37 14.78
CA ASP A 238 -7.86 23.38 15.82
C ASP A 238 -6.74 23.31 16.88
N VAL A 239 -5.50 23.62 16.50
CA VAL A 239 -4.39 23.79 17.44
C VAL A 239 -4.57 25.08 18.28
N GLU A 240 -4.88 26.22 17.64
CA GLU A 240 -5.13 27.51 18.32
C GLU A 240 -6.34 27.45 19.26
N ALA A 241 -7.36 26.67 18.91
CA ALA A 241 -8.54 26.43 19.75
C ALA A 241 -8.26 25.47 20.92
N GLY A 242 -7.12 24.79 20.94
CA GLY A 242 -6.77 23.79 21.95
C GLY A 242 -7.46 22.43 21.78
N GLU A 243 -8.08 22.19 20.62
CA GLU A 243 -8.69 20.90 20.24
C GLU A 243 -7.60 19.88 19.91
N ILE A 244 -6.48 20.32 19.32
CA ILE A 244 -5.24 19.54 19.18
C ILE A 244 -4.17 20.13 20.09
N GLN A 245 -3.79 19.39 21.13
CA GLN A 245 -2.94 19.90 22.22
C GLN A 245 -1.45 19.53 22.06
N VAL A 246 -1.03 19.25 20.82
CA VAL A 246 0.35 18.89 20.48
C VAL A 246 0.74 19.61 19.20
N ALA A 247 2.04 19.83 19.03
CA ALA A 247 2.56 20.33 17.78
C ALA A 247 2.30 19.34 16.64
N VAL A 248 1.82 19.87 15.52
CA VAL A 248 1.58 19.15 14.27
C VAL A 248 2.59 19.64 13.25
N SER A 249 3.36 18.73 12.67
CA SER A 249 4.23 19.02 11.53
C SER A 249 3.46 18.69 10.26
N VAL A 250 3.31 19.67 9.37
CA VAL A 250 2.74 19.49 8.02
C VAL A 250 3.83 19.84 7.02
N VAL A 251 4.19 18.90 6.15
CA VAL A 251 5.20 19.11 5.11
C VAL A 251 4.50 19.13 3.76
N ARG A 252 4.65 20.22 2.99
CA ARG A 252 4.06 20.41 1.66
C ARG A 252 5.17 20.56 0.63
N ASP A 253 5.25 19.63 -0.33
CA ASP A 253 6.33 19.59 -1.35
C ASP A 253 7.74 19.71 -0.75
N GLY A 254 7.95 19.06 0.39
CA GLY A 254 9.23 19.06 1.13
C GLY A 254 9.48 20.30 2.00
N GLN A 255 8.58 21.28 2.01
CA GLN A 255 8.64 22.43 2.91
C GLN A 255 7.89 22.12 4.20
N GLU A 256 8.61 22.05 5.32
CA GLU A 256 8.03 21.79 6.64
C GLU A 256 7.46 23.05 7.26
N GLU A 257 6.20 22.97 7.68
CA GLU A 257 5.48 24.00 8.43
C GLU A 257 5.00 23.39 9.75
N LEU A 258 5.64 23.82 10.84
CA LEU A 258 5.33 23.37 12.19
C LEU A 258 4.26 24.27 12.81
N VAL A 259 3.11 23.68 13.14
CA VAL A 259 2.03 24.35 13.88
C VAL A 259 2.19 24.02 15.36
N LEU A 260 2.45 25.05 16.17
CA LEU A 260 2.70 24.92 17.61
C LEU A 260 1.39 25.10 18.39
N SER A 261 1.16 24.22 19.37
CA SER A 261 0.09 24.29 20.37
C SER A 261 0.36 25.32 21.45
#